data_AF-A0A354IQI7-F1
#
_entry.id   AF-A0A354IQI7-F1
#
_cell.length_a   1.000
_cell.length_b   1.000
_cell.length_c   1.000
_cell.angle_alpha   90.00
_cell.angle_beta   90.00
_cell.angle_gamma   90.00
#
_symmetry.space_group_name_H-M   'P 1'
#
loop_
_entity.id
_entity.type
_entity.pdbx_description
1 polymer ?
#
loop_
_entity_poly.entity_id
_entity_poly.type
_entity_poly.pdbx_seq_one_letter_code
_entity_poly.pdbx_strand_id
1 'polypeptide(L)'
;MTIRTRLIATMALLSVLMIFIGTAGILALNDTNAVLKNVNENSMVSMKSIMDTQIQIDRARLSIDRVALQPDAENAADTLTRAEGFLDASDKAWGRYLALPFDDGEQAMANGVDAARQALVKDGIRAAIKALREKNPPEIDRLMLSEVTRLFRIYTDSAEKLSSYQLESATRQYTESQAAYHRNMAFSVAAIVIGLLAALISTVLLLRAVMTPLTQALGHFNAIAAGKLTNTIDTTRKDEMGALMRGLAAMQDSLADTVRGVRSGSDAIATASGEIAAGNLDLSSRTEQQAANLEETASSLEELTSTVRQNSENARQASQLVGSASQIAVQGGEIVSRVVDTMASISQSSDKIADIIGVIDSIAFQ
;
A
#
# COMPACT_ATOMS: atom_id res chain seq x y z
N MET A 1 -16.06 0.57 -0.24
CA MET A 1 -15.03 1.06 -1.19
C MET A 1 -13.69 0.46 -0.81
N THR A 2 -13.00 -0.09 -1.80
CA THR A 2 -11.66 -0.63 -1.69
C THR A 2 -10.63 0.47 -1.43
N ILE A 3 -9.46 0.10 -0.87
CA ILE A 3 -8.34 1.03 -0.69
C ILE A 3 -7.89 1.56 -2.05
N ARG A 4 -7.83 0.68 -3.06
CA ARG A 4 -7.45 1.06 -4.42
C ARG A 4 -8.35 2.17 -4.98
N THR A 5 -9.67 2.04 -4.83
CA THR A 5 -10.61 3.08 -5.31
C THR A 5 -10.43 4.39 -4.56
N ARG A 6 -10.19 4.36 -3.24
CA ARG A 6 -9.92 5.59 -2.47
C ARG A 6 -8.65 6.29 -2.96
N LEU A 7 -7.56 5.54 -3.14
CA LEU A 7 -6.28 6.08 -3.61
C LEU A 7 -6.41 6.72 -5.00
N ILE A 8 -7.04 6.00 -5.95
CA ILE A 8 -7.30 6.51 -7.30
C ILE A 8 -8.19 7.76 -7.25
N ALA A 9 -9.27 7.73 -6.46
CA ALA A 9 -10.15 8.88 -6.33
C ALA A 9 -9.42 10.12 -5.78
N THR A 10 -8.56 9.95 -4.77
CA THR A 10 -7.77 11.07 -4.22
C THR A 10 -6.76 11.61 -5.22
N MET A 11 -6.07 10.73 -5.95
CA MET A 11 -5.08 11.16 -6.97
C MET A 11 -5.77 11.82 -8.16
N ALA A 12 -6.91 11.29 -8.60
CA ALA A 12 -7.72 11.88 -9.67
C ALA A 12 -8.26 13.25 -9.26
N LEU A 13 -8.79 13.39 -8.04
CA LEU A 13 -9.26 14.67 -7.51
C LEU A 13 -8.14 15.72 -7.51
N LEU A 14 -6.96 15.37 -6.98
CA LEU A 14 -5.81 16.28 -6.94
C LEU A 14 -5.32 16.65 -8.34
N SER A 15 -5.31 15.69 -9.27
CA SER A 15 -4.91 15.94 -10.66
C SER A 15 -5.89 16.86 -11.38
N VAL A 16 -7.20 16.63 -11.24
CA VAL A 16 -8.24 17.50 -11.80
C VAL A 16 -8.13 18.91 -11.23
N LEU A 17 -7.91 19.02 -9.92
CA LEU A 17 -7.78 20.31 -9.25
C LEU A 17 -6.52 21.06 -9.71
N MET A 18 -5.42 20.35 -9.93
CA MET A 18 -4.19 20.93 -10.49
C MET A 18 -4.39 21.42 -11.93
N ILE A 19 -5.03 20.62 -12.78
CA ILE A 19 -5.35 21.01 -14.17
C ILE A 19 -6.27 22.23 -14.18
N PHE A 20 -7.30 22.24 -13.33
CA PHE A 20 -8.23 23.36 -13.22
C PHE A 20 -7.53 24.66 -12.81
N ILE A 21 -6.72 24.62 -11.74
CA ILE A 21 -5.97 25.81 -11.26
C ILE A 21 -4.96 26.26 -12.32
N GLY A 22 -4.22 25.34 -12.94
CA GLY A 22 -3.25 25.65 -13.98
C GLY A 22 -3.91 26.32 -15.20
N THR A 23 -5.03 25.75 -15.66
CA THR A 23 -5.77 26.29 -16.81
C THR A 23 -6.36 27.68 -16.51
N ALA A 24 -6.99 27.84 -15.35
CA ALA A 24 -7.53 29.13 -14.92
C ALA A 24 -6.44 30.21 -14.79
N GLY A 25 -5.27 29.84 -14.27
CA GLY A 25 -4.11 30.74 -14.18
C GLY A 25 -3.59 31.16 -15.55
N ILE A 26 -3.48 30.24 -16.51
CA ILE A 26 -3.05 30.54 -17.88
C ILE A 26 -4.04 31.48 -18.57
N LEU A 27 -5.35 31.25 -18.44
CA LEU A 27 -6.38 32.12 -19.02
C LEU A 27 -6.31 33.54 -18.44
N ALA A 28 -6.19 33.67 -17.11
CA ALA A 28 -6.06 34.97 -16.46
C ALA A 28 -4.79 35.74 -16.89
N LEU A 29 -3.67 35.03 -17.08
CA LEU A 29 -2.43 35.63 -17.60
C LEU A 29 -2.58 36.06 -19.06
N ASN A 30 -3.27 35.27 -19.88
CA ASN A 30 -3.49 35.59 -21.28
C ASN A 30 -4.37 36.85 -21.44
N ASP A 31 -5.43 36.98 -20.63
CA ASP A 31 -6.29 38.17 -20.62
C ASP A 31 -5.50 39.42 -20.22
N THR A 32 -4.70 39.32 -19.16
CA THR A 32 -3.85 40.42 -18.69
C THR A 32 -2.82 40.83 -19.76
N ASN A 33 -2.21 39.84 -20.42
CA ASN A 33 -1.26 40.07 -21.49
C ASN A 33 -1.90 40.69 -22.74
N ALA A 34 -3.14 40.31 -23.07
CA ALA A 34 -3.88 40.89 -24.18
C ALA A 34 -4.19 42.38 -23.94
N VAL A 35 -4.59 42.76 -22.73
CA VAL A 35 -4.78 44.17 -22.35
C VAL A 35 -3.47 44.94 -22.43
N LEU A 36 -2.38 44.39 -21.87
CA LEU A 36 -1.06 45.04 -21.92
C LEU A 36 -0.58 45.24 -23.36
N LYS A 37 -0.79 44.24 -24.22
CA LYS A 37 -0.49 44.31 -25.65
C LYS A 37 -1.32 45.39 -26.34
N ASN A 38 -2.63 45.48 -26.07
CA ASN A 38 -3.50 46.50 -26.64
C ASN A 38 -3.05 47.92 -26.21
N VAL A 39 -2.76 48.14 -24.93
CA VAL A 39 -2.26 49.43 -24.43
C VAL A 39 -0.95 49.82 -25.13
N ASN A 40 -0.01 48.88 -25.29
CA ASN A 40 1.29 49.15 -25.88
C ASN A 40 1.25 49.33 -27.41
N GLU A 41 0.55 48.46 -28.14
CA GLU A 41 0.53 48.46 -29.60
C GLU A 41 -0.55 49.36 -30.20
N ASN A 42 -1.65 49.58 -29.48
CA ASN A 42 -2.76 50.40 -29.94
C ASN A 42 -2.80 51.75 -29.20
N SER A 43 -3.23 51.78 -27.94
CA SER A 43 -3.52 53.04 -27.23
C SER A 43 -2.33 54.00 -27.18
N MET A 44 -1.12 53.51 -26.87
CA MET A 44 0.10 54.33 -26.87
C MET A 44 0.46 54.85 -28.26
N VAL A 45 0.32 54.01 -29.30
CA VAL A 45 0.64 54.39 -30.68
C VAL A 45 -0.39 55.38 -31.23
N SER A 46 -1.67 55.20 -30.90
CA SER A 46 -2.75 56.14 -31.22
C SER A 46 -2.50 57.50 -30.59
N MET A 47 -2.26 57.55 -29.27
CA MET A 47 -2.01 58.80 -28.56
C MET A 47 -0.76 59.51 -29.10
N LYS A 48 0.33 58.78 -29.36
CA LYS A 48 1.53 59.34 -29.99
C LYS A 48 1.23 59.88 -31.39
N SER A 49 0.47 59.17 -32.21
CA SER A 49 0.18 59.56 -33.59
C SER A 49 -0.73 60.79 -33.67
N ILE A 50 -1.73 60.87 -32.78
CA ILE A 50 -2.58 62.05 -32.60
C ILE A 50 -1.72 63.26 -32.15
N MET A 51 -0.83 63.07 -31.18
CA MET A 51 0.06 64.13 -30.69
C MET A 51 1.08 64.59 -31.75
N ASP A 52 1.69 63.66 -32.49
CA ASP A 52 2.59 63.97 -33.61
C ASP A 52 1.85 64.80 -34.67
N THR A 53 0.59 64.45 -34.99
CA THR A 53 -0.26 65.18 -35.95
C THR A 53 -0.46 66.63 -35.52
N GLN A 54 -0.81 66.85 -34.25
CA GLN A 54 -0.98 68.18 -33.65
C GLN A 54 0.32 68.98 -33.69
N ILE A 55 1.43 68.41 -33.22
CA ILE A 55 2.74 69.07 -33.22
C ILE A 55 3.15 69.54 -34.63
N GLN A 56 2.90 68.73 -35.66
CA GLN A 56 3.23 69.13 -37.02
C GLN A 56 2.33 70.27 -37.55
N ILE A 57 1.03 70.25 -37.24
CA ILE A 57 0.12 71.35 -37.59
C ILE A 57 0.51 72.64 -36.86
N ASP A 58 0.89 72.55 -35.58
CA ASP A 58 1.36 73.70 -34.80
C ASP A 58 2.64 74.30 -35.39
N ARG A 59 3.58 73.45 -35.82
CA ARG A 59 4.80 73.90 -36.52
C ARG A 59 4.51 74.55 -37.86
N ALA A 60 3.56 74.01 -38.63
CA ALA A 60 3.13 74.62 -39.89
C ALA A 60 2.50 76.00 -39.63
N ARG A 61 1.59 76.09 -38.64
CA ARG A 61 0.96 77.35 -38.23
C ARG A 61 1.99 78.39 -37.77
N LEU A 62 2.89 78.02 -36.87
CA LEU A 62 3.94 78.91 -36.38
C LEU A 62 4.84 79.42 -37.52
N SER A 63 5.09 78.58 -38.53
CA SER A 63 5.89 78.95 -39.70
C SER A 63 5.19 80.00 -40.55
N ILE A 64 3.87 79.85 -40.80
CA ILE A 64 3.09 80.85 -41.55
C ILE A 64 2.86 82.14 -40.75
N ASP A 65 2.70 82.05 -39.42
CA ASP A 65 2.60 83.22 -38.53
C ASP A 65 3.89 84.06 -38.60
N ARG A 66 5.06 83.40 -38.58
CA ARG A 66 6.36 84.07 -38.72
C ARG A 66 6.48 84.81 -40.05
N VAL A 67 6.06 84.18 -41.15
CA VAL A 67 6.12 84.81 -42.48
C VAL A 67 5.10 85.93 -42.62
N ALA A 68 3.91 85.81 -42.02
CA ALA A 68 2.92 86.88 -42.02
C ALA A 68 3.42 88.14 -41.27
N LEU A 69 4.21 87.96 -40.20
CA LEU A 69 4.83 89.07 -39.47
C LEU A 69 5.99 89.74 -40.22
N GLN A 70 6.72 88.98 -41.05
CA GLN A 70 7.84 89.47 -41.85
C GLN A 70 7.79 88.93 -43.29
N PRO A 71 6.85 89.41 -44.13
CA PRO A 71 6.63 88.85 -45.48
C PRO A 71 7.82 89.02 -46.43
N ASP A 72 8.69 89.99 -46.16
CA ASP A 72 9.86 90.32 -46.97
C ASP A 72 11.17 89.72 -46.43
N ALA A 73 11.11 88.86 -45.41
CA ALA A 73 12.29 88.15 -44.92
C ALA A 73 12.90 87.28 -46.03
N GLU A 74 14.24 87.25 -46.13
CA GLU A 74 14.97 86.51 -47.18
C GLU A 74 14.63 85.01 -47.18
N ASN A 75 14.33 84.44 -46.01
CA ASN A 75 13.98 83.04 -45.83
C ASN A 75 12.46 82.75 -45.84
N ALA A 76 11.62 83.71 -46.25
CA ALA A 76 10.17 83.56 -46.24
C ALA A 76 9.70 82.38 -47.12
N ALA A 77 10.19 82.28 -48.35
CA ALA A 77 9.83 81.21 -49.28
C ALA A 77 10.23 79.81 -48.76
N ASP A 78 11.43 79.70 -48.20
CA ASP A 78 11.92 78.46 -47.59
C ASP A 78 11.09 78.08 -46.36
N THR A 79 10.69 79.06 -45.55
CA THR A 79 9.86 78.84 -44.36
C THR A 79 8.47 78.34 -44.75
N LEU A 80 7.85 78.89 -45.80
CA LEU A 80 6.58 78.39 -46.33
C LEU A 80 6.69 76.97 -46.90
N THR A 81 7.79 76.65 -47.58
CA THR A 81 8.05 75.29 -48.07
C THR A 81 8.23 74.30 -46.91
N ARG A 82 8.89 74.70 -45.83
CA ARG A 82 8.97 73.89 -44.59
C ARG A 82 7.61 73.71 -43.94
N ALA A 83 6.75 74.73 -43.97
CA ALA A 83 5.38 74.63 -43.46
C ALA A 83 4.59 73.55 -44.20
N GLU A 84 4.69 73.48 -45.53
CA GLU A 84 4.10 72.40 -46.34
C GLU A 84 4.66 71.02 -45.95
N GLY A 85 5.98 70.91 -45.73
CA GLY A 85 6.60 69.68 -45.26
C GLY A 85 6.10 69.20 -43.88
N PHE A 86 5.77 70.14 -42.98
CA PHE A 86 5.12 69.80 -41.71
C PHE A 86 3.68 69.31 -41.93
N LEU A 87 2.91 69.88 -42.87
CA LEU A 87 1.59 69.37 -43.22
C LEU A 87 1.66 67.93 -43.75
N ASP A 88 2.63 67.61 -44.61
CA ASP A 88 2.83 66.25 -45.10
C ASP A 88 3.21 65.27 -43.98
N ALA A 89 4.02 65.72 -43.02
CA ALA A 89 4.36 64.93 -41.84
C ALA A 89 3.14 64.71 -40.93
N SER A 90 2.24 65.70 -40.84
CA SER A 90 0.96 65.60 -40.14
C SER A 90 0.05 64.57 -40.82
N ASP A 91 -0.09 64.62 -42.15
CA ASP A 91 -0.87 63.64 -42.93
C ASP A 91 -0.37 62.21 -42.70
N LYS A 92 0.96 62.01 -42.67
CA LYS A 92 1.56 60.70 -42.38
C LYS A 92 1.29 60.23 -40.95
N ALA A 93 1.37 61.12 -39.96
CA ALA A 93 1.08 60.78 -38.56
C ALA A 93 -0.39 60.42 -38.36
N TRP A 94 -1.29 61.18 -38.97
CA TRP A 94 -2.72 60.91 -38.95
C TRP A 94 -3.07 59.60 -39.67
N GLY A 95 -2.44 59.33 -40.82
CA GLY A 95 -2.60 58.06 -41.52
C GLY A 95 -2.17 56.84 -40.70
N ARG A 96 -1.12 56.97 -39.86
CA ARG A 96 -0.74 55.91 -38.92
C ARG A 96 -1.82 55.67 -37.86
N TYR A 97 -2.41 56.75 -37.35
CA TYR A 97 -3.53 56.65 -36.41
C TYR A 97 -4.75 55.95 -37.04
N LEU A 98 -5.13 56.34 -38.26
CA LEU A 98 -6.27 55.74 -38.97
C LEU A 98 -6.08 54.26 -39.34
N ALA A 99 -4.83 53.77 -39.34
CA ALA A 99 -4.52 52.37 -39.61
C ALA A 99 -4.64 51.47 -38.37
N LEU A 100 -4.86 52.05 -37.18
CA LEU A 100 -4.99 51.31 -35.94
C LEU A 100 -6.44 50.87 -35.70
N PRO A 101 -6.67 49.79 -34.92
CA PRO A 101 -8.02 49.37 -34.55
C PRO A 101 -8.70 50.41 -33.65
N PHE A 102 -9.94 50.78 -34.00
CA PHE A 102 -10.77 51.67 -33.18
C PHE A 102 -11.70 50.90 -32.26
N ASP A 103 -11.99 51.49 -31.11
CA ASP A 103 -13.02 51.02 -30.19
C ASP A 103 -14.39 51.68 -30.46
N ASP A 104 -15.39 51.25 -29.68
CA ASP A 104 -16.76 51.71 -29.81
C ASP A 104 -16.89 53.18 -29.37
N GLY A 105 -16.94 54.07 -30.37
CA GLY A 105 -17.13 55.51 -30.19
C GLY A 105 -15.95 56.35 -30.68
N GLU A 106 -14.76 55.75 -30.79
CA GLU A 106 -13.58 56.44 -31.33
C GLU A 106 -13.75 56.83 -32.80
N GLN A 107 -14.32 55.95 -33.64
CA GLN A 107 -14.48 56.20 -35.08
C GLN A 107 -15.21 57.51 -35.38
N ALA A 108 -16.26 57.83 -34.63
CA ALA A 108 -17.03 59.06 -34.82
C ALA A 108 -16.20 60.30 -34.46
N MET A 109 -15.40 60.22 -33.39
CA MET A 109 -14.49 61.29 -33.00
C MET A 109 -13.35 61.46 -34.00
N ALA A 110 -12.75 60.35 -34.45
CA ALA A 110 -11.72 60.34 -35.49
C ALA A 110 -12.21 61.01 -36.78
N ASN A 111 -13.42 60.70 -37.23
CA ASN A 111 -14.03 61.33 -38.40
C ASN A 111 -14.23 62.84 -38.20
N GLY A 112 -14.66 63.26 -37.00
CA GLY A 112 -14.81 64.68 -36.65
C GLY A 112 -13.48 65.44 -36.68
N VAL A 113 -12.43 64.84 -36.11
CA VAL A 113 -11.06 65.40 -36.15
C VAL A 113 -10.55 65.46 -37.58
N ASP A 114 -10.73 64.41 -38.37
CA ASP A 114 -10.28 64.38 -39.76
C ASP A 114 -10.95 65.47 -40.59
N ALA A 115 -12.26 65.66 -40.45
CA ALA A 115 -12.99 66.73 -41.14
C ALA A 115 -12.49 68.12 -40.72
N ALA A 116 -12.31 68.37 -39.42
CA ALA A 116 -11.77 69.63 -38.91
C ALA A 116 -10.34 69.89 -39.39
N ARG A 117 -9.50 68.84 -39.41
CA ARG A 117 -8.13 68.86 -39.90
C ARG A 117 -8.08 69.18 -41.39
N GLN A 118 -8.87 68.51 -42.22
CA GLN A 118 -8.94 68.76 -43.65
C GLN A 118 -9.37 70.19 -43.96
N ALA A 119 -10.39 70.71 -43.26
CA ALA A 119 -10.82 72.11 -43.38
C ALA A 119 -9.69 73.08 -43.01
N LEU A 120 -9.04 72.88 -41.85
CA LEU A 120 -7.89 73.69 -41.43
C LEU A 120 -6.75 73.66 -42.45
N VAL A 121 -6.38 72.48 -42.94
CA VAL A 121 -5.25 72.32 -43.86
C VAL A 121 -5.55 72.96 -45.22
N LYS A 122 -6.73 72.68 -45.79
CA LYS A 122 -7.10 73.13 -47.14
C LYS A 122 -7.50 74.60 -47.16
N ASP A 123 -8.48 74.97 -46.33
CA ASP A 123 -9.14 76.27 -46.39
C ASP A 123 -8.47 77.30 -45.46
N GLY A 124 -7.63 76.83 -44.51
CA GLY A 124 -6.81 77.67 -43.63
C GLY A 124 -5.35 77.76 -44.09
N ILE A 125 -4.54 76.77 -43.70
CA ILE A 125 -3.06 76.85 -43.78
C ILE A 125 -2.58 76.91 -45.23
N ARG A 126 -3.06 76.05 -46.14
CA ARG A 126 -2.63 76.08 -47.56
C ARG A 126 -3.12 77.34 -48.28
N ALA A 127 -4.33 77.82 -47.98
CA ALA A 127 -4.82 79.10 -48.49
C ALA A 127 -3.94 80.27 -48.01
N ALA A 128 -3.55 80.27 -46.73
CA ALA A 128 -2.66 81.28 -46.16
C ALA A 128 -1.26 81.21 -46.79
N ILE A 129 -0.69 80.03 -46.99
CA ILE A 129 0.58 79.84 -47.71
C ILE A 129 0.51 80.44 -49.11
N LYS A 130 -0.59 80.20 -49.83
CA LYS A 130 -0.80 80.80 -51.16
C LYS A 130 -0.86 82.33 -51.09
N ALA A 131 -1.65 82.90 -50.19
CA ALA A 131 -1.76 84.36 -50.03
C ALA A 131 -0.43 85.01 -49.61
N LEU A 132 0.37 84.34 -48.77
CA LEU A 132 1.71 84.78 -48.37
C LEU A 132 2.71 84.74 -49.53
N ARG A 133 2.66 83.70 -50.39
CA ARG A 133 3.47 83.63 -51.62
C ARG A 133 3.09 84.72 -52.63
N GLU A 134 1.79 84.98 -52.78
CA GLU A 134 1.25 86.01 -53.67
C GLU A 134 1.38 87.44 -53.09
N LYS A 135 1.83 87.57 -51.84
CA LYS A 135 1.95 88.82 -51.09
C LYS A 135 0.68 89.68 -51.17
N ASN A 136 -0.47 89.08 -50.86
CA ASN A 136 -1.78 89.74 -50.91
C ASN A 136 -2.25 90.15 -49.49
N PRO A 137 -2.01 91.39 -49.02
CA PRO A 137 -2.21 91.75 -47.61
C PRO A 137 -3.66 91.63 -47.12
N PRO A 138 -4.69 92.09 -47.87
CA PRO A 138 -6.08 91.91 -47.46
C PRO A 138 -6.48 90.44 -47.23
N GLU A 139 -5.98 89.53 -48.07
CA GLU A 139 -6.29 88.11 -47.93
C GLU A 139 -5.46 87.44 -46.83
N ILE A 140 -4.20 87.86 -46.63
CA ILE A 140 -3.37 87.43 -45.49
C ILE A 140 -4.06 87.81 -44.18
N ASP A 141 -4.51 89.05 -44.02
CA ASP A 141 -5.18 89.51 -42.79
C ASP A 141 -6.46 88.73 -42.52
N ARG A 142 -7.30 88.56 -43.55
CA ARG A 142 -8.54 87.78 -43.45
C ARG A 142 -8.27 86.33 -43.03
N LEU A 143 -7.33 85.66 -43.70
CA LEU A 143 -7.02 84.26 -43.43
C LEU A 143 -6.36 84.08 -42.07
N MET A 144 -5.34 84.86 -41.74
CA MET A 144 -4.55 84.68 -40.51
C MET A 144 -5.33 85.10 -39.26
N LEU A 145 -5.98 86.26 -39.28
CA LEU A 145 -6.66 86.81 -38.10
C LEU A 145 -8.05 86.20 -37.86
N SER A 146 -8.71 85.66 -38.91
CA SER A 146 -10.05 85.08 -38.79
C SER A 146 -10.07 83.60 -39.09
N GLU A 147 -9.84 83.20 -40.34
CA GLU A 147 -10.20 81.85 -40.81
C GLU A 147 -9.28 80.75 -40.25
N VAL A 148 -7.96 80.93 -40.31
CA VAL A 148 -6.97 80.02 -39.72
C VAL A 148 -7.19 79.92 -38.22
N THR A 149 -7.38 81.05 -37.53
CA THR A 149 -7.62 81.07 -36.07
C THR A 149 -8.91 80.32 -35.69
N ARG A 150 -9.98 80.48 -36.47
CA ARG A 150 -11.27 79.81 -36.27
C ARG A 150 -11.16 78.30 -36.52
N LEU A 151 -10.63 77.90 -37.68
CA LEU A 151 -10.47 76.50 -38.06
C LEU A 151 -9.49 75.76 -37.14
N PHE A 152 -8.42 76.43 -36.72
CA PHE A 152 -7.44 75.86 -35.80
C PHE A 152 -8.08 75.53 -34.46
N ARG A 153 -8.91 76.43 -33.91
CA ARG A 153 -9.65 76.16 -32.68
C ARG A 153 -10.58 74.95 -32.80
N ILE A 154 -11.34 74.86 -33.90
CA ILE A 154 -12.23 73.72 -34.14
C ILE A 154 -11.42 72.41 -34.18
N TYR A 155 -10.28 72.42 -34.87
CA TYR A 155 -9.37 71.28 -34.92
C TYR A 155 -8.82 70.92 -33.54
N THR A 156 -8.23 71.87 -32.81
CA THR A 156 -7.63 71.59 -31.49
C THR A 156 -8.67 71.10 -30.49
N ASP A 157 -9.87 71.71 -30.45
CA ASP A 157 -10.94 71.28 -29.55
C ASP A 157 -11.40 69.85 -29.86
N SER A 158 -11.46 69.48 -31.15
CA SER A 158 -11.81 68.12 -31.57
C SER A 158 -10.70 67.12 -31.25
N ALA A 159 -9.43 67.50 -31.47
CA ALA A 159 -8.27 66.64 -31.24
C ALA A 159 -8.04 66.40 -29.74
N GLU A 160 -8.27 67.42 -28.89
CA GLU A 160 -8.20 67.29 -27.44
C GLU A 160 -9.27 66.34 -26.90
N LYS A 161 -10.51 66.43 -27.41
CA LYS A 161 -11.57 65.47 -27.07
C LYS A 161 -11.19 64.04 -27.42
N LEU A 162 -10.65 63.82 -28.62
CA LEU A 162 -10.19 62.50 -29.05
C LEU A 162 -9.01 61.98 -28.20
N SER A 163 -8.02 62.84 -27.91
CA SER A 163 -6.89 62.47 -27.05
C SER A 163 -7.33 62.14 -25.61
N SER A 164 -8.30 62.90 -25.08
CA SER A 164 -8.87 62.65 -23.75
C SER A 164 -9.65 61.35 -23.72
N TYR A 165 -10.43 61.08 -24.77
CA TYR A 165 -11.13 59.81 -24.92
C TYR A 165 -10.16 58.63 -24.95
N GLN A 166 -9.06 58.73 -25.70
CA GLN A 166 -8.05 57.67 -25.77
C GLN A 166 -7.39 57.40 -24.40
N LEU A 167 -7.09 58.45 -23.64
CA LEU A 167 -6.56 58.31 -22.28
C LEU A 167 -7.58 57.66 -21.32
N GLU A 168 -8.85 58.07 -21.41
CA GLU A 168 -9.92 57.51 -20.58
C GLU A 168 -10.20 56.04 -20.92
N SER A 169 -10.25 55.69 -22.22
CA SER A 169 -10.43 54.32 -22.70
C SER A 169 -9.30 53.41 -22.19
N ALA A 170 -8.04 53.82 -22.35
CA ALA A 170 -6.90 53.07 -21.82
C ALA A 170 -6.95 52.88 -20.30
N THR A 171 -7.36 53.92 -19.56
CA THR A 171 -7.52 53.86 -18.09
C THR A 171 -8.66 52.91 -17.69
N ARG A 172 -9.78 52.94 -18.43
CA ARG A 172 -10.93 52.05 -18.21
C ARG A 172 -10.54 50.58 -18.45
N GLN A 173 -9.90 50.29 -19.58
CA GLN A 173 -9.41 48.94 -19.89
C GLN A 173 -8.43 48.42 -18.82
N TYR A 174 -7.52 49.28 -18.34
CA TYR A 174 -6.62 48.91 -17.25
C TYR A 174 -7.34 48.61 -15.93
N THR A 175 -8.28 49.47 -15.53
CA THR A 175 -9.04 49.29 -14.27
C THR A 175 -9.96 48.06 -14.30
N GLU A 176 -10.61 47.79 -15.43
CA GLU A 176 -11.39 46.57 -15.66
C GLU A 176 -10.49 45.33 -15.59
N SER A 177 -9.31 45.37 -16.22
CA SER A 177 -8.32 44.30 -16.15
C SER A 177 -7.85 44.05 -14.72
N GLN A 178 -7.63 45.11 -13.91
CA GLN A 178 -7.23 44.96 -12.50
C GLN A 178 -8.33 44.32 -11.65
N ALA A 179 -9.60 44.69 -11.86
CA ALA A 179 -10.72 44.06 -11.18
C ALA A 179 -10.85 42.56 -11.55
N ALA A 180 -10.68 42.24 -12.83
CA ALA A 180 -10.64 40.85 -13.30
C ALA A 180 -9.46 40.07 -12.69
N TYR A 181 -8.27 40.68 -12.64
CA TYR A 181 -7.08 40.10 -12.00
C TYR A 181 -7.33 39.76 -10.53
N HIS A 182 -7.84 40.71 -9.73
CA HIS A 182 -8.09 40.47 -8.30
C HIS A 182 -9.15 39.40 -8.07
N ARG A 183 -10.22 39.37 -8.89
CA ARG A 183 -11.24 38.31 -8.84
C ARG A 183 -10.66 36.94 -9.16
N ASN A 184 -9.87 36.83 -10.24
CA ASN A 184 -9.21 35.59 -10.64
C ASN A 184 -8.18 35.11 -9.61
N MET A 185 -7.44 36.05 -9.00
CA MET A 185 -6.50 35.77 -7.92
C MET A 185 -7.23 35.24 -6.67
N ALA A 186 -8.34 35.87 -6.26
CA ALA A 186 -9.14 35.40 -5.13
C ALA A 186 -9.69 33.98 -5.35
N PHE A 187 -10.22 33.70 -6.54
CA PHE A 187 -10.65 32.34 -6.89
C PHE A 187 -9.50 31.32 -6.88
N SER A 188 -8.34 31.70 -7.39
CA SER A 188 -7.15 30.82 -7.39
C SER A 188 -6.68 30.51 -5.98
N VAL A 189 -6.61 31.51 -5.11
CA VAL A 189 -6.25 31.33 -3.69
C VAL A 189 -7.28 30.44 -2.98
N ALA A 190 -8.58 30.67 -3.20
CA ALA A 190 -9.63 29.84 -2.62
C ALA A 190 -9.54 28.38 -3.09
N ALA A 191 -9.29 28.15 -4.39
CA ALA A 191 -9.14 26.82 -4.95
C ALA A 191 -7.91 26.09 -4.38
N ILE A 192 -6.79 26.78 -4.19
CA ILE A 192 -5.59 26.23 -3.55
C ILE A 192 -5.89 25.82 -2.10
N VAL A 193 -6.54 26.69 -1.31
CA VAL A 193 -6.90 26.39 0.08
C VAL A 193 -7.83 25.18 0.16
N ILE A 194 -8.86 25.12 -0.69
CA ILE A 194 -9.77 23.97 -0.78
C ILE A 194 -9.02 22.70 -1.17
N GLY A 195 -8.10 22.79 -2.15
CA GLY A 195 -7.25 21.68 -2.57
C GLY A 195 -6.38 21.14 -1.44
N LEU A 196 -5.75 22.02 -0.66
CA LEU A 196 -4.95 21.66 0.51
C LEU A 196 -5.79 21.00 1.61
N LEU A 197 -6.97 21.54 1.90
CA LEU A 197 -7.90 20.93 2.86
C LEU A 197 -8.37 19.55 2.40
N ALA A 198 -8.72 19.40 1.12
CA ALA A 198 -9.11 18.12 0.55
C ALA A 198 -7.96 17.10 0.60
N ALA A 199 -6.73 17.52 0.32
CA ALA A 199 -5.53 16.69 0.44
C ALA A 199 -5.28 16.23 1.89
N LEU A 200 -5.42 17.14 2.85
CA LEU A 200 -5.27 16.84 4.28
C LEU A 200 -6.32 15.84 4.75
N ILE A 201 -7.60 16.10 4.45
CA ILE A 201 -8.72 15.21 4.79
C ILE A 201 -8.50 13.82 4.16
N SER A 202 -8.14 13.78 2.88
CA SER A 202 -7.85 12.54 2.16
C SER A 202 -6.71 11.74 2.80
N THR A 203 -5.63 12.42 3.19
CA THR A 203 -4.48 11.81 3.86
C THR A 203 -4.88 11.19 5.20
N VAL A 204 -5.61 11.93 6.04
CA VAL A 204 -6.09 11.43 7.33
C VAL A 204 -7.01 10.22 7.17
N LEU A 205 -7.94 10.26 6.20
CA LEU A 205 -8.85 9.17 5.92
C LEU A 205 -8.13 7.92 5.39
N LEU A 206 -7.13 8.09 4.50
CA LEU A 206 -6.32 6.99 3.98
C LEU A 206 -5.44 6.37 5.06
N LEU A 207 -4.78 7.19 5.89
CA LEU A 207 -3.98 6.70 7.01
C LEU A 207 -4.83 5.88 7.98
N ARG A 208 -6.01 6.37 8.39
CA ARG A 208 -6.92 5.59 9.24
C ARG A 208 -7.44 4.33 8.55
N ALA A 209 -7.69 4.38 7.25
CA ALA A 209 -8.19 3.24 6.50
C ALA A 209 -7.16 2.11 6.36
N VAL A 210 -5.87 2.44 6.27
CA VAL A 210 -4.79 1.49 6.00
C VAL A 210 -3.98 1.15 7.24
N MET A 211 -3.50 2.16 7.97
CA MET A 211 -2.59 1.96 9.11
C MET A 211 -3.29 1.31 10.30
N THR A 212 -4.53 1.69 10.62
CA THR A 212 -5.22 1.12 11.78
C THR A 212 -5.44 -0.40 11.65
N PRO A 213 -6.01 -0.93 10.55
CA PRO A 213 -6.14 -2.38 10.38
C PRO A 213 -4.80 -3.09 10.22
N LEU A 214 -3.79 -2.42 9.66
CA LEU A 214 -2.45 -3.00 9.54
C LEU A 214 -1.82 -3.20 10.91
N THR A 215 -1.91 -2.22 11.80
CA THR A 215 -1.45 -2.34 13.20
C THR A 215 -2.23 -3.42 13.95
N GLN A 216 -3.55 -3.54 13.73
CA GLN A 216 -4.36 -4.63 14.29
C GLN A 216 -3.88 -6.00 13.82
N ALA A 217 -3.67 -6.17 12.51
CA ALA A 217 -3.16 -7.40 11.92
C ALA A 217 -1.78 -7.78 12.51
N LEU A 218 -0.86 -6.81 12.63
CA LEU A 218 0.44 -7.01 13.29
C LEU A 218 0.29 -7.47 14.75
N GLY A 219 -0.67 -6.90 15.49
CA GLY A 219 -1.00 -7.34 16.84
C GLY A 219 -1.46 -8.80 16.90
N HIS A 220 -2.30 -9.23 15.96
CA HIS A 220 -2.74 -10.63 15.86
C HIS A 220 -1.61 -11.57 15.45
N PHE A 221 -0.74 -11.18 14.50
CA PHE A 221 0.45 -11.97 14.17
C PHE A 221 1.36 -12.17 15.39
N ASN A 222 1.61 -11.12 16.17
CA ASN A 222 2.39 -11.24 17.41
C ASN A 222 1.71 -12.15 18.44
N ALA A 223 0.39 -12.11 18.55
CA ALA A 223 -0.35 -12.99 19.46
C ALA A 223 -0.25 -14.47 19.03
N ILE A 224 -0.40 -14.75 17.74
CA ILE A 224 -0.26 -16.09 17.16
C ILE A 224 1.17 -16.61 17.37
N ALA A 225 2.18 -15.78 17.12
CA ALA A 225 3.59 -16.12 17.36
C ALA A 225 3.87 -16.43 18.84
N ALA A 226 3.15 -15.79 19.77
CA ALA A 226 3.21 -16.08 21.20
C ALA A 226 2.33 -17.28 21.62
N GLY A 227 1.74 -18.03 20.68
CA GLY A 227 0.89 -19.20 20.95
C GLY A 227 -0.54 -18.87 21.39
N LYS A 228 -0.96 -17.59 21.36
CA LYS A 228 -2.32 -17.19 21.72
C LYS A 228 -3.25 -17.33 20.51
N LEU A 229 -3.92 -18.47 20.41
CA LEU A 229 -4.81 -18.83 19.30
C LEU A 229 -6.31 -18.66 19.61
N THR A 230 -6.67 -18.01 20.71
CA THR A 230 -8.07 -17.81 21.14
C THR A 230 -8.59 -16.39 20.94
N ASN A 231 -7.77 -15.48 20.40
CA ASN A 231 -8.16 -14.09 20.19
C ASN A 231 -9.17 -13.97 19.04
N THR A 232 -10.20 -13.15 19.20
CA THR A 232 -11.18 -12.90 18.14
C THR A 232 -10.61 -11.91 17.12
N ILE A 233 -10.59 -12.30 15.84
CA ILE A 233 -10.20 -11.41 14.73
C ILE A 233 -11.46 -10.83 14.10
N ASP A 234 -11.56 -9.50 14.07
CA ASP A 234 -12.67 -8.80 13.39
C ASP A 234 -12.52 -8.92 11.86
N THR A 235 -13.52 -9.52 11.22
CA THR A 235 -13.58 -9.75 9.77
C THR A 235 -14.74 -9.01 9.08
N THR A 236 -15.40 -8.08 9.78
CA THR A 236 -16.58 -7.34 9.30
C THR A 236 -16.31 -6.49 8.05
N ARG A 237 -15.06 -6.10 7.84
CA ARG A 237 -14.66 -5.19 6.77
C ARG A 237 -14.70 -5.89 5.40
N LYS A 238 -15.20 -5.18 4.38
CA LYS A 238 -15.42 -5.70 3.02
C LYS A 238 -14.39 -5.21 1.98
N ASP A 239 -13.29 -4.60 2.41
CA ASP A 239 -12.20 -4.16 1.53
C ASP A 239 -10.99 -5.10 1.63
N GLU A 240 -9.88 -4.71 1.00
CA GLU A 240 -8.65 -5.50 0.97
C GLU A 240 -8.09 -5.78 2.37
N MET A 241 -8.22 -4.86 3.34
CA MET A 241 -7.83 -5.14 4.73
C MET A 241 -8.76 -6.14 5.39
N GLY A 242 -10.05 -6.11 5.06
CA GLY A 242 -10.98 -7.15 5.48
C GLY A 242 -10.63 -8.53 4.91
N ALA A 243 -10.15 -8.59 3.66
CA ALA A 243 -9.66 -9.83 3.06
C ALA A 243 -8.40 -10.34 3.77
N LEU A 244 -7.46 -9.44 4.11
CA LEU A 244 -6.28 -9.77 4.92
C LEU A 244 -6.69 -10.35 6.29
N MET A 245 -7.62 -9.70 6.99
CA MET A 245 -8.08 -10.16 8.31
C MET A 245 -8.81 -11.50 8.24
N ARG A 246 -9.60 -11.77 7.19
CA ARG A 246 -10.20 -13.09 6.96
C ARG A 246 -9.16 -14.18 6.73
N GLY A 247 -8.12 -13.90 5.94
CA GLY A 247 -7.00 -14.81 5.75
C GLY A 247 -6.25 -15.10 7.06
N LEU A 248 -6.05 -14.07 7.88
CA LEU A 248 -5.43 -14.19 9.19
C LEU A 248 -6.26 -15.04 10.16
N ALA A 249 -7.59 -14.87 10.16
CA ALA A 249 -8.52 -15.71 10.94
C ALA A 249 -8.45 -17.18 10.52
N ALA A 250 -8.51 -17.47 9.21
CA ALA A 250 -8.39 -18.83 8.71
C ALA A 250 -7.04 -19.48 9.09
N MET A 251 -5.95 -18.70 9.10
CA MET A 251 -4.64 -19.18 9.54
C MET A 251 -4.62 -19.51 11.04
N GLN A 252 -5.23 -18.66 11.88
CA GLN A 252 -5.35 -18.90 13.32
C GLN A 252 -6.16 -20.16 13.61
N ASP A 253 -7.29 -20.35 12.92
CA ASP A 253 -8.16 -21.53 13.08
C ASP A 253 -7.42 -22.81 12.72
N SER A 254 -6.72 -22.82 11.58
CA SER A 254 -5.93 -23.98 11.14
C SER A 254 -4.79 -24.33 12.12
N LEU A 255 -4.12 -23.33 12.68
CA LEU A 255 -3.10 -23.54 13.71
C LEU A 255 -3.72 -24.09 15.00
N ALA A 256 -4.89 -23.57 15.40
CA ALA A 256 -5.60 -24.05 16.59
C ALA A 256 -6.04 -25.51 16.43
N ASP A 257 -6.48 -25.91 15.24
CA ASP A 257 -6.82 -27.29 14.90
C ASP A 257 -5.61 -28.21 14.99
N THR A 258 -4.46 -27.78 14.45
CA THR A 258 -3.22 -28.56 14.54
C THR A 258 -2.78 -28.74 15.99
N VAL A 259 -2.80 -27.68 16.81
CA VAL A 259 -2.45 -27.77 18.24
C VAL A 259 -3.43 -28.67 19.00
N ARG A 260 -4.74 -28.60 18.72
CA ARG A 260 -5.74 -29.51 19.29
C ARG A 260 -5.49 -30.97 18.93
N GLY A 261 -5.15 -31.24 17.66
CA GLY A 261 -4.80 -32.58 17.19
C GLY A 261 -3.58 -33.14 17.91
N VAL A 262 -2.51 -32.34 18.05
CA VAL A 262 -1.30 -32.72 18.80
C VAL A 262 -1.62 -33.02 20.26
N ARG A 263 -2.42 -32.17 20.93
CA ARG A 263 -2.82 -32.39 22.32
C ARG A 263 -3.62 -33.67 22.50
N SER A 264 -4.60 -33.92 21.64
CA SER A 264 -5.39 -35.16 21.68
C SER A 264 -4.53 -36.40 21.47
N GLY A 265 -3.53 -36.32 20.58
CA GLY A 265 -2.55 -37.40 20.38
C GLY A 265 -1.69 -37.64 21.62
N SER A 266 -1.21 -36.58 22.26
CA SER A 266 -0.44 -36.67 23.51
C SER A 266 -1.28 -37.25 24.66
N ASP A 267 -2.55 -36.87 24.80
CA ASP A 267 -3.45 -37.41 25.82
C ASP A 267 -3.67 -38.93 25.58
N ALA A 268 -3.87 -39.35 24.33
CA ALA A 268 -3.98 -40.77 23.99
C ALA A 268 -2.70 -41.56 24.31
N ILE A 269 -1.52 -41.00 24.03
CA ILE A 269 -0.23 -41.60 24.40
C ILE A 269 -0.09 -41.70 25.92
N ALA A 270 -0.49 -40.67 26.67
CA ALA A 270 -0.44 -40.67 28.12
C ALA A 270 -1.34 -41.77 28.71
N THR A 271 -2.57 -41.92 28.19
CA THR A 271 -3.49 -43.00 28.58
C THR A 271 -2.89 -44.37 28.28
N ALA A 272 -2.43 -44.61 27.04
CA ALA A 272 -1.82 -45.88 26.65
C ALA A 272 -0.57 -46.20 27.49
N SER A 273 0.25 -45.20 27.82
CA SER A 273 1.41 -45.38 28.69
C SER A 273 0.99 -45.78 30.12
N GLY A 274 -0.10 -45.21 30.62
CA GLY A 274 -0.68 -45.60 31.91
C GLY A 274 -1.21 -47.04 31.92
N GLU A 275 -1.87 -47.47 30.84
CA GLU A 275 -2.33 -48.85 30.66
C GLU A 275 -1.14 -49.84 30.57
N ILE A 276 -0.09 -49.50 29.82
CA ILE A 276 1.14 -50.29 29.76
C ILE A 276 1.79 -50.41 31.15
N ALA A 277 1.88 -49.30 31.89
CA ALA A 277 2.45 -49.32 33.24
C ALA A 277 1.65 -50.23 34.19
N ALA A 278 0.32 -50.14 34.15
CA ALA A 278 -0.55 -51.02 34.92
C ALA A 278 -0.41 -52.50 34.50
N GLY A 279 -0.37 -52.78 33.19
CA GLY A 279 -0.17 -54.12 32.65
C GLY A 279 1.19 -54.72 33.02
N ASN A 280 2.26 -53.91 33.02
CA ASN A 280 3.58 -54.34 33.48
C ASN A 280 3.59 -54.67 34.98
N LEU A 281 2.84 -53.93 35.80
CA LEU A 281 2.73 -54.22 37.23
C LEU A 281 2.02 -55.56 37.48
N ASP A 282 0.93 -55.84 36.78
CA ASP A 282 0.23 -57.13 36.82
C ASP A 282 1.14 -58.28 36.35
N LEU A 283 1.85 -58.09 35.23
CA LEU A 283 2.78 -59.08 34.71
C LEU A 283 3.92 -59.35 35.70
N SER A 284 4.48 -58.32 36.33
CA SER A 284 5.50 -58.46 37.38
C SER A 284 4.98 -59.29 38.55
N SER A 285 3.78 -58.96 39.06
CA SER A 285 3.15 -59.71 40.15
C SER A 285 2.89 -61.18 39.79
N ARG A 286 2.40 -61.45 38.58
CA ARG A 286 2.21 -62.82 38.09
C ARG A 286 3.53 -63.57 37.92
N THR A 287 4.59 -62.87 37.50
CA THR A 287 5.93 -63.46 37.36
C THR A 287 6.51 -63.80 38.74
N GLU A 288 6.32 -62.95 39.75
CA GLU A 288 6.68 -63.23 41.14
C GLU A 288 5.90 -64.44 41.69
N GLN A 289 4.58 -64.50 41.46
CA GLN A 289 3.74 -65.64 41.84
C GLN A 289 4.20 -66.94 41.15
N GLN A 290 4.54 -66.86 39.85
CA GLN A 290 5.04 -68.01 39.09
C GLN A 290 6.41 -68.47 39.58
N ALA A 291 7.30 -67.55 39.94
CA ALA A 291 8.58 -67.87 40.56
C ALA A 291 8.37 -68.60 41.90
N ALA A 292 7.45 -68.13 42.75
CA ALA A 292 7.11 -68.78 44.01
C ALA A 292 6.54 -70.20 43.81
N ASN A 293 5.64 -70.40 42.84
CA ASN A 293 5.11 -71.72 42.51
C ASN A 293 6.20 -72.68 41.96
N LEU A 294 7.16 -72.15 41.20
CA LEU A 294 8.32 -72.93 40.73
C LEU A 294 9.25 -73.31 41.89
N GLU A 295 9.42 -72.44 42.88
CA GLU A 295 10.17 -72.73 44.10
C GLU A 295 9.49 -73.83 44.93
N GLU A 296 8.17 -73.78 45.09
CA GLU A 296 7.39 -74.85 45.75
C GLU A 296 7.47 -76.18 44.98
N THR A 297 7.43 -76.12 43.64
CA THR A 297 7.61 -77.30 42.79
C THR A 297 9.02 -77.89 42.95
N ALA A 298 10.05 -77.05 42.98
CA ALA A 298 11.43 -77.48 43.19
C ALA A 298 11.60 -78.13 44.57
N SER A 299 11.04 -77.54 45.62
CA SER A 299 11.04 -78.11 46.97
C SER A 299 10.30 -79.46 47.03
N SER A 300 9.13 -79.57 46.37
CA SER A 300 8.39 -80.83 46.24
C SER A 300 9.21 -81.90 45.49
N LEU A 301 9.99 -81.50 44.48
CA LEU A 301 10.89 -82.40 43.77
C LEU A 301 12.06 -82.86 44.64
N GLU A 302 12.59 -82.01 45.52
CA GLU A 302 13.60 -82.42 46.51
C GLU A 302 13.04 -83.44 47.50
N GLU A 303 11.83 -83.22 48.02
CA GLU A 303 11.15 -84.16 48.93
C GLU A 303 10.82 -85.49 48.23
N LEU A 304 10.33 -85.44 46.99
CA LEU A 304 10.12 -86.63 46.16
C LEU A 304 11.43 -87.37 45.91
N THR A 305 12.50 -86.66 45.57
CA THR A 305 13.82 -87.27 45.34
C THR A 305 14.35 -87.94 46.62
N SER A 306 14.15 -87.31 47.77
CA SER A 306 14.49 -87.88 49.08
C SER A 306 13.71 -89.18 49.34
N THR A 307 12.39 -89.17 49.08
CA THR A 307 11.52 -90.33 49.25
C THR A 307 11.88 -91.46 48.28
N VAL A 308 12.20 -91.15 47.02
CA VAL A 308 12.69 -92.13 46.03
C VAL A 308 14.02 -92.73 46.48
N ARG A 309 14.93 -91.91 47.02
CA ARG A 309 16.21 -92.40 47.57
C ARG A 309 15.99 -93.31 48.77
N GLN A 310 15.06 -92.96 49.66
CA GLN A 310 14.68 -93.80 50.80
C GLN A 310 14.03 -95.11 50.36
N ASN A 311 13.13 -95.08 49.37
CA ASN A 311 12.53 -96.29 48.80
C ASN A 311 13.58 -97.20 48.14
N SER A 312 14.57 -96.63 47.45
CA SER A 312 15.68 -97.37 46.87
C SER A 312 16.52 -98.07 47.95
N GLU A 313 16.85 -97.37 49.05
CA GLU A 313 17.60 -97.98 50.16
C GLU A 313 16.76 -99.04 50.90
N ASN A 314 15.46 -98.80 51.11
CA ASN A 314 14.55 -99.79 51.68
C ASN A 314 14.47 -101.06 50.80
N ALA A 315 14.38 -100.91 49.48
CA ALA A 315 14.41 -102.04 48.55
C ALA A 315 15.75 -102.78 48.62
N ARG A 316 16.87 -102.06 48.76
CA ARG A 316 18.20 -102.65 48.93
C ARG A 316 18.32 -103.45 50.24
N GLN A 317 17.85 -102.87 51.34
CA GLN A 317 17.78 -103.54 52.65
C GLN A 317 16.87 -104.77 52.60
N ALA A 318 15.68 -104.66 52.01
CA ALA A 318 14.77 -105.78 51.84
C ALA A 318 15.41 -106.89 51.01
N SER A 319 16.09 -106.57 49.90
CA SER A 319 16.83 -107.53 49.10
C SER A 319 17.92 -108.23 49.90
N GLN A 320 18.62 -107.51 50.78
CA GLN A 320 19.67 -108.07 51.63
C GLN A 320 19.07 -109.00 52.70
N LEU A 321 17.95 -108.60 53.32
CA LEU A 321 17.21 -109.40 54.30
C LEU A 321 16.68 -110.70 53.68
N VAL A 322 16.12 -110.62 52.48
CA VAL A 322 15.67 -111.79 51.69
C VAL A 322 16.86 -112.70 51.37
N GLY A 323 18.02 -112.13 50.99
CA GLY A 323 19.25 -112.89 50.80
C GLY A 323 19.68 -113.65 52.06
N SER A 324 19.69 -113.00 53.22
CA SER A 324 20.00 -113.64 54.51
C SER A 324 18.98 -114.70 54.91
N ALA A 325 17.68 -114.46 54.72
CA ALA A 325 16.62 -115.43 54.99
C ALA A 325 16.73 -116.67 54.09
N SER A 326 17.06 -116.47 52.80
CA SER A 326 17.34 -117.56 51.87
C SER A 326 18.54 -118.41 52.33
N GLN A 327 19.61 -117.78 52.81
CA GLN A 327 20.78 -118.47 53.34
C GLN A 327 20.47 -119.29 54.60
N ILE A 328 19.66 -118.75 55.52
CA ILE A 328 19.16 -119.49 56.70
C ILE A 328 18.29 -120.67 56.27
N ALA A 329 17.42 -120.51 55.26
CA ALA A 329 16.61 -121.60 54.73
C ALA A 329 17.46 -122.73 54.11
N VAL A 330 18.56 -122.38 53.42
CA VAL A 330 19.53 -123.37 52.90
C VAL A 330 20.21 -124.14 54.04
N GLN A 331 20.68 -123.44 55.09
CA GLN A 331 21.23 -124.10 56.28
C GLN A 331 20.20 -124.98 57.00
N GLY A 332 18.94 -124.53 57.08
CA GLY A 332 17.83 -125.33 57.60
C GLY A 332 17.62 -126.59 56.76
N GLY A 333 17.70 -126.49 55.44
CA GLY A 333 17.67 -127.63 54.52
C GLY A 333 18.78 -128.66 54.77
N GLU A 334 20.02 -128.20 55.00
CA GLU A 334 21.14 -129.09 55.36
C GLU A 334 20.93 -129.80 56.70
N ILE A 335 20.35 -129.11 57.70
CA ILE A 335 20.05 -129.70 59.01
C ILE A 335 18.97 -130.78 58.86
N VAL A 336 17.91 -130.50 58.09
CA VAL A 336 16.85 -131.49 57.81
C VAL A 336 17.41 -132.69 57.04
N SER A 337 18.30 -132.48 56.07
CA SER A 337 18.99 -133.57 55.36
C SER A 337 19.79 -134.47 56.33
N ARG A 338 20.54 -133.86 57.27
CA ARG A 338 21.26 -134.61 58.31
C ARG A 338 20.33 -135.42 59.22
N VAL A 339 19.14 -134.90 59.54
CA VAL A 339 18.13 -135.62 60.34
C VAL A 339 17.58 -136.82 59.55
N VAL A 340 17.34 -136.68 58.24
CA VAL A 340 16.91 -137.80 57.37
C VAL A 340 17.99 -138.88 57.30
N ASP A 341 19.26 -138.52 57.13
CA ASP A 341 20.38 -139.47 57.11
C ASP A 341 20.53 -140.21 58.45
N THR A 342 20.28 -139.51 59.56
CA THR A 342 20.29 -140.09 60.91
C THR A 342 19.12 -141.06 61.09
N MET A 343 17.91 -140.71 60.62
CA MET A 343 16.74 -141.59 60.63
C MET A 343 16.95 -142.83 59.75
N ALA A 344 17.59 -142.68 58.59
CA ALA A 344 17.96 -143.81 57.74
C ALA A 344 18.96 -144.76 58.43
N SER A 345 19.94 -144.21 59.14
CA SER A 345 20.92 -144.98 59.94
C SER A 345 20.27 -145.71 61.13
N ILE A 346 19.25 -145.10 61.75
CA ILE A 346 18.43 -145.74 62.81
C ILE A 346 17.59 -146.87 62.23
N SER A 347 16.97 -146.68 61.06
CA SER A 347 16.20 -147.74 60.37
C SER A 347 17.10 -148.93 60.04
N GLN A 348 18.29 -148.67 59.48
CA GLN A 348 19.25 -149.72 59.15
C GLN A 348 19.78 -150.44 60.40
N SER A 349 19.96 -149.73 61.53
CA SER A 349 20.32 -150.35 62.81
C SER A 349 19.16 -151.19 63.37
N SER A 350 17.91 -150.79 63.14
CA SER A 350 16.72 -151.52 63.56
C SER A 350 16.53 -152.81 62.75
N ASP A 351 16.79 -152.79 61.44
CA ASP A 351 16.81 -153.98 60.60
C ASP A 351 17.92 -154.96 61.02
N LYS A 352 19.10 -154.44 61.39
CA LYS A 352 20.18 -155.26 61.94
C LYS A 352 19.79 -155.94 63.26
N ILE A 353 18.99 -155.27 64.10
CA ILE A 353 18.43 -155.86 65.33
C ILE A 353 17.39 -156.93 64.98
N ALA A 354 16.55 -156.71 63.96
CA ALA A 354 15.59 -157.72 63.50
C ALA A 354 16.26 -158.98 62.95
N ASP A 355 17.37 -158.85 62.20
CA ASP A 355 18.18 -159.97 61.74
C ASP A 355 18.79 -160.76 62.91
N ILE A 356 19.26 -160.08 63.97
CA ILE A 356 19.79 -160.71 65.18
C ILE A 356 18.68 -161.47 65.93
N ILE A 357 17.47 -160.90 66.05
CA ILE A 357 16.31 -161.57 66.65
C ILE A 357 15.95 -162.83 65.85
N GLY A 358 15.97 -162.77 64.52
CA GLY A 358 15.72 -163.92 63.64
C GLY A 358 16.73 -165.06 63.82
N VAL A 359 18.01 -164.74 64.06
CA VAL A 359 19.04 -165.75 64.37
C VAL A 359 18.86 -166.32 65.78
N ILE A 360 18.47 -165.51 66.77
CA ILE A 360 18.21 -165.98 68.15
C ILE A 360 17.02 -166.95 68.19
N ASP A 361 15.97 -166.72 67.40
CA ASP A 361 14.83 -167.64 67.30
C ASP A 361 15.21 -168.99 66.66
N SER A 362 16.20 -168.98 65.73
CA SER A 362 16.70 -170.20 65.08
C SER A 362 17.62 -171.08 65.96
N ILE A 363 18.27 -170.49 66.98
CA ILE A 363 19.17 -171.22 67.90
C ILE A 363 18.40 -171.87 69.06
N ALA A 364 17.20 -171.38 69.38
CA ALA A 364 16.42 -171.91 70.50
C ALA A 364 15.62 -173.20 70.20
N PHE A 365 15.66 -173.71 68.95
CA PHE A 365 14.86 -174.87 68.50
C PHE A 365 15.69 -176.08 67.98
N GLN A 366 17.02 -176.06 68.15
CA GLN A 366 17.94 -177.19 67.95
C GLN A 366 18.76 -177.42 69.22
#